data_AF-A0A9E3F533-F1
#
_entry.id   AF-A0A9E3F533-F1
#
_cell.length_a   1.000
_cell.length_b   1.000
_cell.length_c   1.000
_cell.angle_alpha   90.00
_cell.angle_beta   90.00
_cell.angle_gamma   90.00
#
_symmetry.space_group_name_H-M   'P 1'
#
loop_
_entity.id
_entity.type
_entity.pdbx_description
1 polymer ?
#
loop_
_entity_poly.entity_id
_entity_poly.type
_entity_poly.pdbx_seq_one_letter_code
_entity_poly.pdbx_strand_id
1 'polypeptide(L)'
;MNPLFRLAGRIRPSARTLMGEPPPGPDSQGAARPSAATQAVAVFLLLLTASRFWYAGTHELVQDEAYYWQWARHLDWGYYDNTPLVALVIRACITLLGSNPVGVRAGAILSALVAAAFIYLLARRLLGVPV
;
A
#
# COMPACT_ATOMS: atom_id res chain seq x y z
N MET A 1 -60.50 43.24 15.74
CA MET A 1 -59.40 43.79 16.58
C MET A 1 -59.31 42.88 17.80
N ASN A 2 -58.26 42.15 18.15
CA ASN A 2 -56.94 41.88 17.64
C ASN A 2 -56.62 40.44 18.14
N PRO A 3 -55.86 39.62 17.40
CA PRO A 3 -55.39 38.31 17.84
C PRO A 3 -54.21 38.48 18.81
N LEU A 4 -53.58 37.38 19.27
CA LEU A 4 -52.29 37.33 20.02
C LEU A 4 -52.36 36.91 21.50
N PHE A 5 -52.95 35.75 21.81
CA PHE A 5 -52.60 35.01 23.03
C PHE A 5 -52.73 33.51 22.81
N ARG A 6 -51.81 32.93 22.02
CA ARG A 6 -51.58 31.47 22.00
C ARG A 6 -50.24 31.16 21.33
N LEU A 7 -49.46 30.29 21.96
CA LEU A 7 -48.17 29.70 21.55
C LEU A 7 -46.90 30.56 21.67
N ALA A 8 -46.49 30.84 22.92
CA ALA A 8 -45.07 30.87 23.26
C ALA A 8 -44.62 29.42 23.57
N GLY A 9 -44.43 28.63 22.52
CA GLY A 9 -43.79 27.32 22.61
C GLY A 9 -42.34 27.50 23.03
N ARG A 10 -42.04 27.23 24.32
CA ARG A 10 -40.68 27.14 24.83
C ARG A 10 -39.92 26.05 24.05
N ILE A 11 -39.13 26.48 23.06
CA ILE A 11 -38.01 25.68 22.57
C ILE A 11 -37.03 25.58 23.73
N ARG A 12 -37.05 24.46 24.47
CA ARG A 12 -35.96 24.11 25.39
C ARG A 12 -34.82 23.61 24.50
N PRO A 13 -33.69 24.32 24.37
CA PRO A 13 -32.52 23.74 23.73
C PRO A 13 -32.13 22.48 24.50
N SER A 14 -32.01 21.35 23.81
CA SER A 14 -31.54 20.10 24.40
C SER A 14 -30.19 20.33 25.07
N ALA A 15 -29.98 19.74 26.25
CA ALA A 15 -28.73 19.87 27.03
C ALA A 15 -27.46 19.55 26.21
N ARG A 16 -27.62 18.75 25.14
CA ARG A 16 -26.62 18.43 24.13
C ARG A 16 -26.02 19.65 23.40
N THR A 17 -26.82 20.68 23.14
CA THR A 17 -26.37 21.90 22.45
C THR A 17 -25.65 22.86 23.40
N LEU A 18 -25.95 22.79 24.71
CA LEU A 18 -25.38 23.70 25.71
C LEU A 18 -24.00 23.25 26.21
N MET A 19 -23.66 21.97 26.08
CA MET A 19 -22.41 21.42 26.63
C MET A 19 -21.27 21.28 25.63
N GLY A 20 -21.38 21.82 24.41
CA GLY A 20 -20.31 21.81 23.41
C GLY A 20 -19.78 20.39 23.17
N GLU A 21 -20.41 19.64 22.26
CA GLU A 21 -19.97 18.27 21.94
C GLU A 21 -18.43 18.24 21.81
N PRO A 22 -17.74 17.42 22.61
CA PRO A 22 -16.30 17.28 22.49
C PRO A 22 -15.99 16.89 21.04
N PRO A 23 -14.90 17.43 20.45
CA PRO A 23 -14.57 17.14 19.06
C PRO A 23 -14.55 15.62 18.88
N PRO A 24 -15.14 15.10 17.78
CA PRO A 24 -15.25 13.66 17.57
C PRO A 24 -13.88 13.02 17.74
N GLY A 25 -13.79 12.06 18.66
CA GLY A 25 -12.55 11.37 18.97
C GLY A 25 -11.97 10.66 17.74
N PRO A 26 -10.64 10.45 17.70
CA PRO A 26 -9.96 9.75 16.59
C PRO A 26 -10.55 8.36 16.27
N ASP A 27 -11.33 7.82 17.20
CA ASP A 27 -11.88 6.47 17.21
C ASP A 27 -13.22 6.34 16.45
N SER A 28 -13.83 7.46 16.05
CA SER A 28 -15.10 7.49 15.31
C SER A 28 -14.95 7.26 13.79
N GLN A 29 -13.72 7.18 13.29
CA GLN A 29 -13.41 6.76 11.93
C GLN A 29 -13.35 5.23 11.87
N GLY A 30 -14.51 4.58 12.04
CA GLY A 30 -14.62 3.14 11.78
C GLY A 30 -14.08 2.84 10.39
N ALA A 31 -13.19 1.84 10.28
CA ALA A 31 -12.42 1.50 9.07
C ALA A 31 -13.23 1.74 7.79
N ALA A 32 -13.03 2.91 7.18
CA ALA A 32 -13.81 3.34 6.03
C ALA A 32 -13.58 2.31 4.92
N ARG A 33 -14.67 1.82 4.31
CA ARG A 33 -14.53 0.89 3.18
C ARG A 33 -13.72 1.59 2.09
N PRO A 34 -12.69 0.94 1.51
CA PRO A 34 -11.88 1.56 0.49
C PRO A 34 -12.77 2.00 -0.67
N SER A 35 -12.57 3.22 -1.14
CA SER A 35 -13.35 3.77 -2.26
C SER A 35 -13.21 2.89 -3.51
N ALA A 36 -14.21 2.91 -4.40
CA ALA A 36 -14.18 2.13 -5.64
C ALA A 36 -12.90 2.37 -6.47
N ALA A 37 -12.40 3.61 -6.48
CA ALA A 37 -11.12 3.95 -7.12
C ALA A 37 -9.92 3.28 -6.42
N THR A 38 -9.90 3.22 -5.10
CA THR A 38 -8.86 2.52 -4.33
C THR A 38 -8.87 1.02 -4.64
N GLN A 39 -10.06 0.42 -4.71
CA GLN A 39 -10.22 -0.98 -5.08
C GLN A 39 -9.74 -1.24 -6.51
N ALA A 40 -10.10 -0.38 -7.47
CA ALA A 40 -9.66 -0.50 -8.86
C ALA A 40 -8.13 -0.44 -8.99
N VAL A 41 -7.48 0.50 -8.29
CA VAL A 41 -6.01 0.60 -8.27
C VAL A 41 -5.39 -0.63 -7.63
N ALA A 42 -5.93 -1.12 -6.52
CA ALA A 42 -5.42 -2.32 -5.87
C ALA A 42 -5.53 -3.55 -6.79
N VAL A 43 -6.67 -3.75 -7.45
CA VAL A 43 -6.86 -4.83 -8.43
C VAL A 43 -5.89 -4.67 -9.60
N PHE A 44 -5.73 -3.47 -10.13
CA PHE A 44 -4.79 -3.20 -11.22
C PHE A 44 -3.34 -3.55 -10.82
N LEU A 45 -2.89 -3.14 -9.64
CA LEU A 45 -1.55 -3.46 -9.14
C LEU A 45 -1.36 -4.96 -8.91
N LEU A 46 -2.39 -5.65 -8.40
CA LEU A 46 -2.36 -7.11 -8.22
C LEU A 46 -2.27 -7.84 -9.56
N LEU A 47 -3.07 -7.44 -10.56
CA LEU A 47 -3.02 -8.01 -11.91
C LEU A 47 -1.65 -7.79 -12.57
N LEU A 48 -1.09 -6.58 -12.45
CA LEU A 48 0.23 -6.26 -12.97
C LEU A 48 1.35 -7.03 -12.25
N THR A 49 1.19 -7.27 -10.95
CA THR A 49 2.14 -8.08 -10.18
C THR A 49 2.07 -9.55 -10.59
N ALA A 50 0.86 -10.08 -10.76
CA ALA A 50 0.63 -11.44 -11.23
C ALA A 50 1.22 -11.66 -12.63
N SER A 51 1.04 -10.71 -13.56
CA SER A 51 1.61 -10.80 -14.90
C SER A 51 3.14 -10.80 -14.88
N ARG A 52 3.77 -10.03 -13.98
CA ARG A 52 5.24 -10.08 -13.76
C ARG A 52 5.71 -11.42 -13.23
N PHE A 53 4.99 -12.03 -12.29
CA PHE A 53 5.33 -13.37 -11.80
C PHE A 53 5.17 -14.45 -12.88
N TRP A 54 4.12 -14.36 -13.70
CA TRP A 54 3.95 -15.24 -14.86
C TRP A 54 5.09 -15.09 -15.86
N TYR A 55 5.47 -13.86 -16.21
CA TYR A 55 6.62 -13.60 -17.07
C TYR A 55 7.92 -14.15 -16.47
N ALA A 56 8.12 -13.95 -15.17
CA ALA A 56 9.31 -14.39 -14.46
C ALA A 56 9.50 -15.92 -14.49
N GLY A 57 8.42 -16.69 -14.51
CA GLY A 57 8.47 -18.16 -14.55
C GLY A 57 8.53 -18.77 -15.95
N THR A 58 8.27 -17.98 -17.00
CA THR A 58 8.25 -18.46 -18.39
C THR A 58 9.55 -18.16 -19.15
N HIS A 59 10.39 -17.26 -18.61
CA HIS A 59 11.60 -16.81 -19.28
C HIS A 59 12.84 -17.16 -18.44
N GLU A 60 13.90 -17.58 -19.11
CA GLU A 60 15.20 -17.81 -18.49
C GLU A 60 15.82 -16.50 -17.98
N LEU A 61 16.82 -16.63 -17.11
CA LEU A 61 17.55 -15.50 -16.57
C LEU A 61 18.40 -14.85 -17.66
N VAL A 62 18.36 -13.53 -17.74
CA VAL A 62 19.31 -12.78 -18.58
C VAL A 62 20.66 -12.67 -17.88
N GLN A 63 21.71 -12.29 -18.61
CA GLN A 63 23.10 -12.29 -18.11
C GLN A 63 23.25 -11.53 -16.79
N ASP A 64 22.66 -10.34 -16.69
CA ASP A 64 22.74 -9.52 -15.48
C ASP A 64 22.05 -10.18 -14.28
N GLU A 65 20.91 -10.83 -14.49
CA GLU A 65 20.20 -11.54 -13.41
C GLU A 65 20.96 -12.79 -12.96
N ALA A 66 21.55 -13.54 -13.90
CA ALA A 66 22.38 -14.69 -13.59
C ALA A 66 23.64 -14.29 -12.80
N TYR A 67 24.19 -13.11 -13.09
CA TYR A 67 25.30 -12.54 -12.34
C TYR A 67 24.93 -12.25 -10.89
N TYR A 68 23.81 -11.56 -10.64
CA TYR A 68 23.34 -11.33 -9.26
C TYR A 68 22.91 -12.62 -8.55
N TRP A 69 22.40 -13.60 -9.28
CA TRP A 69 22.10 -14.92 -8.72
C TRP A 69 23.37 -15.64 -8.24
N GLN A 70 24.49 -15.51 -8.97
CA GLN A 70 25.77 -16.08 -8.57
C GLN A 70 26.30 -15.46 -7.27
N TRP A 71 26.17 -14.14 -7.14
CA TRP A 71 26.46 -13.42 -5.90
C TRP A 71 25.58 -13.88 -4.75
N ALA A 72 24.26 -14.04 -4.99
CA ALA A 72 23.37 -14.57 -3.98
C ALA A 72 23.83 -15.95 -3.50
N ARG A 73 24.42 -16.79 -4.37
CA ARG A 73 25.00 -18.09 -4.00
C ARG A 73 26.30 -17.99 -3.19
N HIS A 74 27.07 -16.91 -3.33
CA HIS A 74 28.37 -16.70 -2.67
C HIS A 74 28.38 -15.32 -2.03
N LEU A 75 27.63 -15.18 -0.91
CA LEU A 75 27.47 -13.91 -0.23
C LEU A 75 28.81 -13.39 0.30
N ASP A 76 29.20 -12.21 -0.17
CA ASP A 76 30.34 -11.45 0.34
C ASP A 76 29.90 -10.05 0.78
N TRP A 77 30.73 -9.35 1.55
CA TRP A 77 30.44 -8.04 2.13
C TRP A 77 30.56 -6.88 1.12
N GLY A 78 31.20 -7.13 -0.02
CA GLY A 78 31.30 -6.17 -1.10
C GLY A 78 31.58 -6.88 -2.43
N TYR A 79 30.83 -6.51 -3.46
CA TYR A 79 31.11 -6.93 -4.82
C TYR A 79 31.72 -5.78 -5.60
N TYR A 80 32.43 -6.12 -6.68
CA TYR A 80 33.20 -5.18 -7.50
C TYR A 80 32.39 -3.93 -7.91
N ASP A 81 31.09 -4.11 -8.24
CA ASP A 81 30.27 -3.03 -8.79
C ASP A 81 29.10 -2.58 -7.88
N ASN A 82 28.79 -3.28 -6.78
CA ASN A 82 27.55 -3.05 -6.03
C ASN A 82 27.58 -3.50 -4.56
N THR A 83 26.70 -2.89 -3.76
CA THR A 83 26.43 -3.32 -2.37
C THR A 83 25.72 -4.68 -2.29
N PRO A 84 25.98 -5.49 -1.24
CA PRO A 84 25.50 -6.87 -1.14
C PRO A 84 23.98 -7.00 -0.94
N LEU A 85 23.25 -5.90 -0.75
CA LEU A 85 21.82 -5.90 -0.45
C LEU A 85 21.01 -6.66 -1.51
N VAL A 86 21.33 -6.48 -2.81
CA VAL A 86 20.62 -7.18 -3.90
C VAL A 86 20.82 -8.70 -3.79
N ALA A 87 22.05 -9.13 -3.55
CA ALA A 87 22.39 -10.54 -3.38
C ALA A 87 21.70 -11.15 -2.14
N LEU A 88 21.59 -10.39 -1.05
CA LEU A 88 20.87 -10.80 0.17
C LEU A 88 19.37 -10.97 -0.08
N VAL A 89 18.75 -10.02 -0.78
CA VAL A 89 17.32 -10.10 -1.14
C VAL A 89 17.07 -11.31 -2.04
N ILE A 90 17.90 -11.50 -3.08
CA ILE A 90 17.80 -12.68 -3.96
C ILE A 90 17.97 -13.96 -3.14
N ARG A 91 18.97 -14.03 -2.24
CA ARG A 91 19.17 -15.19 -1.36
C ARG A 91 17.91 -15.51 -0.57
N ALA A 92 17.32 -14.52 0.09
CA ALA A 92 16.10 -14.70 0.87
C ALA A 92 14.95 -15.23 -0.01
N CYS A 93 14.76 -14.67 -1.20
CA CYS A 93 13.71 -15.10 -2.11
C CYS A 93 13.93 -16.53 -2.64
N ILE A 94 15.14 -16.91 -3.06
CA ILE A 94 15.40 -18.28 -3.53
C ILE A 94 15.35 -19.31 -2.40
N THR A 95 15.59 -18.92 -1.14
CA THR A 95 15.40 -19.82 0.00
C THR A 95 13.93 -20.11 0.28
N LEU A 96 13.03 -19.16 -0.04
CA LEU A 96 11.58 -19.29 0.20
C LEU A 96 10.83 -19.88 -1.00
N LEU A 97 11.20 -19.49 -2.22
CA LEU A 97 10.49 -19.82 -3.47
C LEU A 97 11.23 -20.84 -4.35
N GLY A 98 12.42 -21.28 -3.91
CA GLY A 98 13.29 -22.18 -4.64
C GLY A 98 14.29 -21.47 -5.56
N SER A 99 15.32 -22.21 -5.97
CA SER A 99 16.40 -21.73 -6.85
C SER A 99 15.99 -21.77 -8.33
N ASN A 100 15.01 -20.94 -8.69
CA ASN A 100 14.46 -20.82 -10.04
C ASN A 100 14.35 -19.32 -10.44
N PRO A 101 14.07 -19.00 -11.71
CA PRO A 101 13.97 -17.61 -12.17
C PRO A 101 12.93 -16.76 -11.42
N VAL A 102 11.84 -17.38 -10.96
CA VAL A 102 10.81 -16.71 -10.14
C VAL A 102 11.41 -16.27 -8.80
N GLY A 103 12.14 -17.15 -8.11
CA GLY A 103 12.81 -16.84 -6.86
C GLY A 103 13.83 -15.72 -6.99
N VAL A 104 14.59 -15.67 -8.10
CA VAL A 104 15.56 -14.59 -8.35
C VAL A 104 14.86 -13.24 -8.57
N ARG A 105 13.75 -13.21 -9.31
CA ARG A 105 13.02 -11.98 -9.64
C ARG A 105 12.03 -11.52 -8.58
N ALA A 106 11.62 -12.40 -7.66
CA ALA A 106 10.57 -12.13 -6.68
C ALA A 106 10.84 -10.87 -5.84
N GLY A 107 12.07 -10.69 -5.36
CA GLY A 107 12.44 -9.51 -4.57
C GLY A 107 12.24 -8.20 -5.34
N ALA A 108 12.62 -8.17 -6.63
CA ALA A 108 12.42 -7.01 -7.49
C ALA A 108 10.93 -6.76 -7.78
N ILE A 109 10.16 -7.82 -8.06
CA ILE A 109 8.71 -7.72 -8.33
C ILE A 109 7.96 -7.18 -7.11
N LEU A 110 8.25 -7.69 -5.92
CA LEU A 110 7.63 -7.24 -4.67
C LEU A 110 8.04 -5.80 -4.33
N SER A 111 9.31 -5.45 -4.53
CA SER A 111 9.79 -4.07 -4.32
C SER A 111 9.07 -3.08 -5.24
N ALA A 112 8.80 -3.46 -6.49
CA ALA A 112 8.03 -2.64 -7.43
C ALA A 112 6.57 -2.45 -6.98
N LEU A 113 5.92 -3.51 -6.46
CA LEU A 113 4.57 -3.40 -5.90
C LEU A 113 4.55 -2.44 -4.69
N VAL A 114 5.50 -2.60 -3.77
CA VAL A 114 5.64 -1.72 -2.60
C VAL A 114 5.84 -0.28 -3.04
N ALA A 115 6.78 -0.01 -3.94
CA ALA A 115 7.03 1.33 -4.45
C ALA A 115 5.78 1.94 -5.10
N ALA A 116 5.05 1.19 -5.93
CA ALA A 116 3.81 1.65 -6.54
C ALA A 116 2.73 1.98 -5.50
N ALA A 117 2.58 1.15 -4.47
CA ALA A 117 1.65 1.41 -3.37
C ALA A 117 2.03 2.69 -2.60
N PHE A 118 3.31 2.90 -2.29
CA PHE A 118 3.79 4.11 -1.64
C PHE A 118 3.55 5.36 -2.49
N ILE A 119 3.79 5.29 -3.80
CA ILE A 119 3.51 6.39 -4.72
C ILE A 119 2.02 6.73 -4.72
N TYR A 120 1.14 5.72 -4.75
CA TYR A 120 -0.30 5.93 -4.70
C TYR A 120 -0.74 6.59 -3.38
N LEU A 121 -0.25 6.11 -2.25
CA LEU A 121 -0.55 6.70 -0.92
C LEU A 121 -0.04 8.14 -0.82
N LEU A 122 1.18 8.40 -1.33
CA LEU A 122 1.76 9.73 -1.37
C LEU A 122 0.92 10.67 -2.24
N ALA A 123 0.51 10.22 -3.44
CA ALA A 123 -0.33 11.01 -4.33
C ALA A 123 -1.68 11.36 -3.68
N ARG A 124 -2.34 10.41 -3.01
CA ARG A 124 -3.58 10.69 -2.26
C ARG A 124 -3.39 11.72 -1.16
N ARG A 125 -2.28 11.62 -0.42
CA ARG A 125 -1.95 12.55 0.66
C ARG A 125 -1.68 13.95 0.14
N LEU A 126 -0.96 14.09 -0.97
CA LEU A 126 -0.68 15.38 -1.61
C LEU A 126 -1.91 16.02 -2.25
N LEU A 127 -2.82 15.21 -2.78
CA LEU A 127 -4.06 15.67 -3.44
C LEU A 127 -5.26 15.80 -2.48
N GLY A 128 -5.09 15.48 -1.19
CA GLY A 128 -6.14 15.62 -0.17
C GLY A 128 -7.32 14.66 -0.31
N VAL A 129 -7.13 13.49 -0.95
CA VAL A 129 -8.20 12.50 -1.13
C VAL A 129 -8.31 11.63 0.14
N PRO A 130 -9.43 11.66 0.88
CA PRO A 130 -9.59 10.95 2.17
C PRO A 130 -9.55 9.43 2.01
N VAL A 131 -9.12 8.73 3.07
CA VAL A 131 -8.74 7.30 3.12
C VAL A 131 -9.93 6.36 2.90
#